data_AF-A0A962UGX9-F1
#
_entry.id   AF-A0A962UGX9-F1
#
_cell.length_a   1.000
_cell.length_b   1.000
_cell.length_c   1.000
_cell.angle_alpha   90.00
_cell.angle_beta   90.00
_cell.angle_gamma   90.00
#
_symmetry.space_group_name_H-M   'P 1'
#
loop_
_entity.id
_entity.type
_entity.pdbx_description
1 polymer ?
#
loop_
_entity_poly.entity_id
_entity_poly.type
_entity_poly.pdbx_seq_one_letter_code
_entity_poly.pdbx_strand_id
1 'polypeptide(L)'
;KVECINKGVGTQQGTIAFTSDSDTTNHALASGEQCDNKVTVEVTSLDTALHGEWPSLIKIDVEGYETPVLEGAQETLKNQTLHAVIMELNGSGSRYGFDESQILALMLNYGFRTYSYNPLSRTLINLEGKNLNSGNTLFIRDKSFVEERLRVSSKVTVHGKQF
;
A
#
# COMPACT_ATOMS: atom_id res chain seq x y z
N LYS A 1 -13.96 15.45 4.08
CA LYS A 1 -14.22 15.40 2.62
C LYS A 1 -13.67 14.07 2.12
N VAL A 2 -14.33 13.40 1.19
CA VAL A 2 -13.83 12.18 0.54
C VAL A 2 -13.74 12.47 -0.94
N GLU A 3 -12.65 12.04 -1.57
CA GLU A 3 -12.41 12.18 -3.00
C GLU A 3 -12.06 10.82 -3.59
N CYS A 4 -12.72 10.47 -4.70
CA CYS A 4 -12.49 9.23 -5.41
C CYS A 4 -11.94 9.56 -6.79
N ILE A 5 -10.71 9.12 -7.07
CA ILE A 5 -10.05 9.30 -8.36
C ILE A 5 -10.09 7.96 -9.08
N ASN A 6 -10.90 7.85 -10.14
CA ASN A 6 -11.02 6.62 -10.91
C ASN A 6 -9.84 6.45 -11.89
N LYS A 7 -8.65 6.25 -11.34
CA LYS A 7 -7.39 6.02 -12.06
C LYS A 7 -6.56 4.98 -11.32
N GLY A 8 -5.76 4.23 -12.05
CA GLY A 8 -4.67 3.45 -11.48
C GLY A 8 -3.54 4.35 -11.00
N VAL A 9 -2.74 3.83 -10.06
CA VAL A 9 -1.51 4.47 -9.59
C VAL A 9 -0.32 3.64 -10.06
N GLY A 10 0.70 4.30 -10.63
CA GLY A 10 1.92 3.65 -11.11
C GLY A 10 3.08 4.63 -11.27
N THR A 11 4.13 4.23 -11.97
CA THR A 11 5.38 5.00 -12.07
C THR A 11 5.18 6.38 -12.71
N GLN A 12 4.30 6.50 -13.71
CA GLN A 12 4.04 7.74 -14.43
C GLN A 12 2.65 7.74 -15.09
N GLN A 13 2.28 8.86 -15.71
CA GLN A 13 1.02 8.98 -16.45
C GLN A 13 0.99 8.04 -17.67
N GLY A 14 -0.17 7.45 -17.92
CA GLY A 14 -0.36 6.55 -19.05
C GLY A 14 -1.69 5.80 -18.97
N THR A 15 -1.72 4.62 -19.55
CA THR A 15 -2.88 3.72 -19.49
C THR A 15 -2.42 2.29 -19.28
N ILE A 16 -3.21 1.50 -18.56
CA ILE A 16 -3.00 0.07 -18.38
C ILE A 16 -4.26 -0.70 -18.74
N ALA A 17 -4.09 -1.89 -19.31
CA ALA A 17 -5.20 -2.82 -19.51
C ALA A 17 -5.40 -3.65 -18.24
N PHE A 18 -6.64 -3.79 -17.81
CA PHE A 18 -7.04 -4.52 -16.61
C PHE A 18 -8.08 -5.57 -16.99
N THR A 19 -8.04 -6.76 -16.37
CA THR A 19 -9.12 -7.74 -16.54
C THR A 19 -10.42 -7.17 -15.96
N SER A 20 -11.57 -7.66 -16.43
CA SER A 20 -12.88 -7.12 -16.02
C SER A 20 -13.90 -8.17 -15.57
N ASP A 21 -13.54 -9.45 -15.56
CA ASP A 21 -14.43 -10.59 -15.32
C ASP A 21 -13.98 -11.50 -14.15
N SER A 22 -12.96 -11.10 -13.40
CA SER A 22 -12.40 -11.87 -12.26
C SER A 22 -12.83 -11.34 -10.88
N ASP A 23 -13.92 -10.56 -10.82
CA ASP A 23 -14.46 -9.96 -9.59
C ASP A 23 -13.38 -9.25 -8.74
N THR A 24 -13.12 -9.73 -7.53
CA THR A 24 -12.14 -9.15 -6.57
C THR A 24 -10.69 -9.40 -6.95
N THR A 25 -10.42 -10.25 -7.96
CA THR A 25 -9.08 -10.65 -8.40
C THR A 25 -8.71 -10.08 -9.77
N ASN A 26 -9.44 -9.04 -10.21
CA ASN A 26 -9.08 -8.33 -11.42
C ASN A 26 -7.71 -7.68 -11.26
N HIS A 27 -6.90 -7.76 -12.31
CA HIS A 27 -5.50 -7.35 -12.25
C HIS A 27 -5.03 -6.71 -13.56
N ALA A 28 -3.91 -6.01 -13.49
CA ALA A 28 -3.27 -5.46 -14.66
C ALA A 28 -2.77 -6.60 -15.56
N LEU A 29 -2.91 -6.45 -16.88
CA LEU A 29 -2.38 -7.44 -17.80
C LEU A 29 -0.84 -7.40 -17.80
N ALA A 30 -0.22 -8.56 -17.65
CA ALA A 30 1.21 -8.72 -17.80
C ALA A 30 1.64 -8.59 -19.28
N SER A 31 2.92 -8.35 -19.52
CA SER A 31 3.44 -8.23 -20.90
C SER A 31 3.17 -9.50 -21.71
N GLY A 32 2.52 -9.34 -22.86
CA GLY A 32 2.15 -10.44 -23.76
C GLY A 32 0.90 -11.22 -23.35
N GLU A 33 0.31 -10.93 -22.18
CA GLU A 33 -0.93 -11.56 -21.75
C GLU A 33 -2.10 -11.17 -22.66
N GLN A 34 -2.87 -12.17 -23.08
CA GLN A 34 -4.11 -11.98 -23.83
C GLN A 34 -5.29 -12.16 -22.90
N CYS A 35 -6.26 -11.26 -23.01
CA CYS A 35 -7.51 -11.31 -22.28
C CYS A 35 -8.62 -10.75 -23.18
N ASP A 36 -9.72 -11.48 -23.26
CA ASP A 36 -10.90 -11.09 -24.06
C ASP A 36 -11.67 -9.97 -23.36
N ASN A 37 -11.85 -10.07 -22.04
CA ASN A 37 -12.61 -9.13 -21.22
C ASN A 37 -11.69 -8.17 -20.47
N LYS A 38 -11.33 -7.06 -21.12
CA LYS A 38 -10.45 -6.04 -20.54
C LYS A 38 -11.03 -4.63 -20.61
N VAL A 39 -10.61 -3.83 -19.64
CA VAL A 39 -10.85 -2.38 -19.58
C VAL A 39 -9.52 -1.65 -19.60
N THR A 40 -9.47 -0.52 -20.31
CA THR A 40 -8.31 0.39 -20.26
C THR A 40 -8.54 1.43 -19.17
N VAL A 41 -7.61 1.52 -18.23
CA VAL A 41 -7.67 2.44 -17.10
C VAL A 41 -6.55 3.48 -17.24
N GLU A 42 -6.87 4.76 -17.04
CA GLU A 42 -5.85 5.80 -16.95
C GLU A 42 -4.98 5.59 -15.70
N VAL A 43 -3.68 5.81 -15.83
CA VAL A 43 -2.72 5.71 -14.73
C VAL A 43 -2.11 7.08 -14.47
N THR A 44 -1.85 7.39 -13.21
CA THR A 44 -1.08 8.56 -12.76
C THR A 44 -0.08 8.15 -11.68
N SER A 45 0.89 9.01 -11.37
CA SER A 45 1.75 8.79 -10.20
C SER A 45 1.03 9.17 -8.91
N LEU A 46 1.41 8.56 -7.78
CA LEU A 46 0.81 8.91 -6.48
C LEU A 46 1.12 10.37 -6.12
N ASP A 47 2.35 10.81 -6.38
CA ASP A 47 2.76 12.20 -6.14
C ASP A 47 1.89 13.19 -6.93
N THR A 48 1.49 12.85 -8.16
CA THR A 48 0.58 13.68 -8.96
C THR A 48 -0.85 13.62 -8.42
N ALA A 49 -1.35 12.41 -8.11
CA ALA A 49 -2.73 12.20 -7.65
C ALA A 49 -3.04 12.90 -6.33
N LEU A 50 -2.05 13.04 -5.45
CA LEU A 50 -2.23 13.73 -4.18
C LEU A 50 -2.35 15.25 -4.34
N HIS A 51 -1.98 15.82 -5.50
CA HIS A 51 -2.13 17.26 -5.77
C HIS A 51 -1.57 18.18 -4.66
N GLY A 52 -0.46 17.79 -4.02
CA GLY A 52 0.16 18.53 -2.91
C GLY A 52 -0.46 18.27 -1.53
N GLU A 53 -1.39 17.33 -1.41
CA GLU A 53 -1.80 16.78 -0.13
C GLU A 53 -0.74 15.81 0.42
N TRP A 54 -0.58 15.82 1.75
CA TRP A 54 0.47 15.07 2.42
C TRP A 54 -0.16 14.11 3.45
N PRO A 55 -0.39 12.84 3.08
CA PRO A 55 -1.11 11.91 3.91
C PRO A 55 -0.31 11.52 5.17
N SER A 56 -1.04 11.16 6.24
CA SER A 56 -0.43 10.59 7.44
C SER A 56 -0.30 9.07 7.41
N LEU A 57 -1.12 8.41 6.57
CA LEU A 57 -1.22 6.97 6.39
C LEU A 57 -1.62 6.67 4.95
N ILE A 58 -1.01 5.66 4.34
CA ILE A 58 -1.40 5.13 3.01
C ILE A 58 -1.69 3.64 3.14
N LYS A 59 -2.71 3.15 2.45
CA LYS A 59 -2.92 1.72 2.18
C LYS A 59 -2.67 1.45 0.70
N ILE A 60 -1.86 0.46 0.40
CA ILE A 60 -1.58 -0.03 -0.95
C ILE A 60 -2.07 -1.47 -1.02
N ASP A 61 -2.97 -1.72 -1.95
CA ASP A 61 -3.59 -3.02 -2.23
C ASP A 61 -3.94 -3.03 -3.72
N VAL A 62 -3.03 -3.50 -4.56
CA VAL A 62 -3.12 -3.29 -6.02
C VAL A 62 -2.80 -4.56 -6.81
N GLU A 63 -3.05 -5.72 -6.20
CA GLU A 63 -2.99 -7.03 -6.86
C GLU A 63 -1.64 -7.30 -7.58
N GLY A 64 -0.54 -6.97 -6.91
CA GLY A 64 0.83 -7.21 -7.40
C GLY A 64 1.50 -6.00 -8.06
N TYR A 65 0.82 -4.86 -8.19
CA TYR A 65 1.38 -3.63 -8.76
C TYR A 65 2.00 -2.69 -7.73
N GLU A 66 2.38 -3.18 -6.54
CA GLU A 66 2.89 -2.37 -5.43
C GLU A 66 4.19 -1.63 -5.80
N THR A 67 5.10 -2.28 -6.53
CA THR A 67 6.37 -1.68 -6.95
C THR A 67 6.16 -0.40 -7.80
N PRO A 68 5.40 -0.42 -8.91
CA PRO A 68 5.08 0.79 -9.65
C PRO A 68 4.41 1.90 -8.84
N VAL A 69 3.55 1.55 -7.87
CA VAL A 69 2.94 2.55 -6.97
C VAL A 69 4.01 3.28 -6.18
N LEU A 70 4.98 2.56 -5.61
CA LEU A 70 6.09 3.15 -4.85
C LEU A 70 7.02 3.99 -5.71
N GLU A 71 7.29 3.55 -6.94
CA GLU A 71 8.11 4.31 -7.90
C GLU A 71 7.46 5.66 -8.26
N GLY A 72 6.12 5.72 -8.29
CA GLY A 72 5.35 6.95 -8.50
C GLY A 72 5.08 7.77 -7.24
N ALA A 73 5.64 7.39 -6.09
CA ALA A 73 5.36 7.98 -4.78
C ALA A 73 6.61 8.58 -4.11
N GLN A 74 7.64 8.94 -4.87
CA GLN A 74 8.95 9.31 -4.30
C GLN A 74 8.88 10.52 -3.38
N GLU A 75 8.16 11.58 -3.77
CA GLU A 75 8.03 12.78 -2.94
C GLU A 75 7.17 12.52 -1.70
N THR A 76 6.09 11.76 -1.89
CA THR A 76 5.21 11.31 -0.81
C THR A 76 5.96 10.46 0.22
N LEU A 77 6.81 9.54 -0.23
CA LEU A 77 7.64 8.69 0.63
C LEU A 77 8.79 9.47 1.30
N LYS A 78 9.22 10.62 0.79
CA LYS A 78 10.19 11.49 1.50
C LYS A 78 9.53 12.38 2.54
N ASN A 79 8.24 12.72 2.35
CA ASN A 79 7.55 13.67 3.21
C ASN A 79 7.38 13.14 4.65
N GLN A 80 7.70 13.97 5.65
CA GLN A 80 7.67 13.59 7.07
C GLN A 80 6.27 13.52 7.66
N THR A 81 5.24 14.02 6.96
CA THR A 81 3.86 13.80 7.39
C THR A 81 3.43 12.35 7.25
N LEU A 82 4.06 11.58 6.34
CA LEU A 82 3.73 10.17 6.13
C LEU A 82 4.36 9.31 7.22
N HIS A 83 3.56 8.97 8.23
CA HIS A 83 4.02 8.21 9.38
C HIS A 83 3.98 6.70 9.15
N ALA A 84 3.03 6.21 8.34
CA ALA A 84 2.85 4.78 8.11
C ALA A 84 2.31 4.44 6.70
N VAL A 85 2.62 3.23 6.24
CA VAL A 85 2.07 2.61 5.02
C VAL A 85 1.64 1.19 5.37
N ILE A 86 0.44 0.78 4.95
CA ILE A 86 0.01 -0.62 4.99
C ILE A 86 0.07 -1.14 3.56
N MET A 87 0.73 -2.26 3.33
CA MET A 87 0.91 -2.81 1.99
C MET A 87 0.64 -4.30 1.99
N GLU A 88 -0.11 -4.78 1.01
CA GLU A 88 -0.26 -6.21 0.80
C GLU A 88 0.95 -6.76 0.03
N LEU A 89 1.67 -7.71 0.66
CA LEU A 89 2.86 -8.40 0.13
C LEU A 89 2.61 -9.91 0.12
N ASN A 90 1.71 -10.33 -0.78
CA ASN A 90 1.21 -11.70 -0.91
C ASN A 90 1.93 -12.53 -2.00
N GLY A 91 2.94 -11.97 -2.68
CA GLY A 91 3.68 -12.59 -3.78
C GLY A 91 3.12 -12.34 -5.19
N SER A 92 1.96 -11.67 -5.32
CA SER A 92 1.32 -11.40 -6.62
C SER A 92 2.19 -10.55 -7.55
N GLY A 93 3.11 -9.74 -7.01
CA GLY A 93 4.06 -8.96 -7.82
C GLY A 93 4.99 -9.79 -8.70
N SER A 94 5.24 -11.06 -8.35
CA SER A 94 6.05 -11.97 -9.15
C SER A 94 5.53 -12.16 -10.58
N ARG A 95 4.21 -12.02 -10.77
CA ARG A 95 3.54 -12.03 -12.09
C ARG A 95 4.14 -11.01 -13.05
N TYR A 96 4.54 -9.85 -12.54
CA TYR A 96 5.06 -8.73 -13.31
C TYR A 96 6.59 -8.66 -13.28
N GLY A 97 7.25 -9.66 -12.67
CA GLY A 97 8.70 -9.66 -12.46
C GLY A 97 9.16 -8.80 -11.28
N PHE A 98 8.26 -8.40 -10.39
CA PHE A 98 8.63 -7.64 -9.19
C PHE A 98 9.07 -8.55 -8.05
N ASP A 99 10.03 -8.06 -7.28
CA ASP A 99 10.58 -8.73 -6.11
C ASP A 99 10.25 -7.92 -4.85
N GLU A 100 9.47 -8.51 -3.95
CA GLU A 100 9.08 -7.89 -2.68
C GLU A 100 10.28 -7.59 -1.77
N SER A 101 11.41 -8.29 -1.94
CA SER A 101 12.64 -7.98 -1.20
C SER A 101 13.14 -6.56 -1.52
N GLN A 102 12.93 -6.11 -2.77
CA GLN A 102 13.28 -4.75 -3.20
C GLN A 102 12.32 -3.71 -2.60
N ILE A 103 11.04 -4.05 -2.44
CA ILE A 103 10.08 -3.20 -1.74
C ILE A 103 10.52 -2.98 -0.28
N LEU A 104 10.89 -4.06 0.42
CA LEU A 104 11.37 -3.97 1.80
C LEU A 104 12.61 -3.09 1.91
N ALA A 105 13.59 -3.26 1.00
CA ALA A 105 14.79 -2.44 0.95
C ALA A 105 14.49 -0.96 0.63
N LEU A 106 13.59 -0.70 -0.32
CA LEU A 106 13.16 0.65 -0.69
C LEU A 106 12.52 1.37 0.50
N MET A 107 11.55 0.72 1.16
CA MET A 107 10.88 1.28 2.32
C MET A 107 11.85 1.51 3.49
N LEU A 108 12.80 0.61 3.70
CA LEU A 108 13.88 0.77 4.66
C LEU A 108 14.71 2.03 4.39
N ASN A 109 15.04 2.29 3.13
CA ASN A 109 15.80 3.46 2.69
C ASN A 109 15.03 4.78 2.89
N TYR A 110 13.70 4.75 2.81
CA TYR A 110 12.83 5.88 3.18
C TYR A 110 12.60 6.00 4.71
N GLY A 111 13.32 5.21 5.52
CA GLY A 111 13.28 5.29 6.98
C GLY A 111 12.14 4.50 7.62
N PHE A 112 11.41 3.68 6.87
CA PHE A 112 10.38 2.82 7.44
C PHE A 112 10.97 1.54 8.04
N ARG A 113 10.25 0.96 8.99
CA ARG A 113 10.47 -0.38 9.58
C ARG A 113 9.17 -1.15 9.57
N THR A 114 9.23 -2.47 9.56
CA THR A 114 8.05 -3.33 9.42
C THR A 114 7.53 -3.82 10.77
N TYR A 115 6.21 -3.84 10.87
CA TYR A 115 5.48 -4.22 12.06
C TYR A 115 4.23 -5.02 11.70
N SER A 116 3.75 -5.80 12.67
CA SER A 116 2.35 -6.16 12.78
C SER A 116 1.74 -5.39 13.95
N TYR A 117 0.41 -5.31 13.97
CA TYR A 117 -0.34 -4.60 15.00
C TYR A 117 -1.27 -5.55 15.72
N ASN A 118 -1.16 -5.61 17.05
CA ASN A 118 -2.15 -6.29 17.89
C ASN A 118 -3.19 -5.26 18.36
N PRO A 119 -4.44 -5.31 17.85
CA PRO A 119 -5.45 -4.31 18.15
C PRO A 119 -6.04 -4.44 19.56
N LEU A 120 -5.94 -5.60 20.21
CA LEU A 120 -6.45 -5.80 21.58
C LEU A 120 -5.52 -5.19 22.62
N SER A 121 -4.21 -5.38 22.46
CA SER A 121 -3.20 -4.78 23.35
C SER A 121 -2.75 -3.39 22.87
N ARG A 122 -3.13 -2.97 21.65
CA ARG A 122 -2.72 -1.73 21.00
C ARG A 122 -1.19 -1.61 20.86
N THR A 123 -0.53 -2.72 20.57
CA THR A 123 0.94 -2.80 20.50
C THR A 123 1.44 -3.14 19.10
N LEU A 124 2.55 -2.53 18.73
CA LEU A 124 3.30 -2.87 17.53
C LEU A 124 4.29 -3.99 17.82
N ILE A 125 4.43 -4.94 16.90
CA ILE A 125 5.36 -6.06 16.98
C ILE A 125 6.28 -5.96 15.76
N ASN A 126 7.59 -5.75 15.98
CA ASN A 126 8.57 -5.67 14.89
C ASN A 126 8.65 -7.03 14.18
N LEU A 127 8.65 -7.00 12.83
CA LEU A 127 8.67 -8.20 12.00
C LEU A 127 10.05 -8.54 11.43
N GLU A 128 10.99 -7.58 11.40
CA GLU A 128 12.30 -7.74 10.74
C GLU A 128 12.22 -8.27 9.30
N GLY A 129 11.11 -7.98 8.62
CA GLY A 129 10.77 -8.49 7.29
C GLY A 129 9.30 -8.24 6.96
N LYS A 130 8.77 -8.89 5.92
CA LYS A 130 7.34 -8.85 5.63
C LYS A 130 6.52 -9.67 6.63
N ASN A 131 5.24 -9.39 6.73
CA ASN A 131 4.33 -10.20 7.53
C ASN A 131 4.07 -11.55 6.84
N LEU A 132 4.37 -12.66 7.53
CA LEU A 132 4.16 -14.01 7.00
C LEU A 132 2.81 -14.62 7.44
N ASN A 133 2.14 -14.02 8.43
CA ASN A 133 0.87 -14.50 8.95
C ASN A 133 -0.35 -13.85 8.27
N SER A 134 -0.12 -12.72 7.58
CA SER A 134 -1.14 -12.05 6.76
C SER A 134 -0.46 -11.38 5.57
N GLY A 135 -1.18 -11.21 4.45
CA GLY A 135 -0.66 -10.45 3.31
C GLY A 135 -0.28 -9.00 3.67
N ASN A 136 -0.94 -8.39 4.66
CA ASN A 136 -0.69 -7.00 5.03
C ASN A 136 0.54 -6.83 5.95
N THR A 137 1.50 -6.03 5.48
CA THR A 137 2.67 -5.56 6.24
C THR A 137 2.49 -4.08 6.58
N LEU A 138 2.67 -3.71 7.86
CA LEU A 138 2.62 -2.33 8.31
C LEU A 138 4.04 -1.75 8.36
N PHE A 139 4.29 -0.73 7.57
CA PHE A 139 5.53 0.04 7.53
C PHE A 139 5.35 1.31 8.36
N ILE A 140 6.22 1.56 9.33
CA ILE A 140 6.17 2.74 10.20
C ILE A 140 7.51 3.45 10.19
N ARG A 141 7.48 4.77 10.01
CA ARG A 141 8.66 5.63 10.08
C ARG A 141 8.89 6.17 11.48
N ASP A 142 7.87 6.79 12.05
CA ASP A 142 7.91 7.35 13.41
C ASP A 142 7.14 6.45 14.37
N LYS A 143 7.86 5.48 14.95
CA LYS A 143 7.29 4.52 15.89
C LYS A 143 6.70 5.22 17.12
N SER A 144 7.38 6.21 17.67
CA SER A 144 6.96 6.90 18.89
C SER A 144 5.65 7.66 18.68
N PHE A 145 5.54 8.38 17.55
CA PHE A 145 4.30 9.06 17.17
C PHE A 145 3.13 8.09 16.99
N VAL A 146 3.36 6.96 16.31
CA VAL A 146 2.31 5.96 16.09
C VAL A 146 1.90 5.28 17.39
N GLU A 147 2.83 4.90 18.26
CA GLU A 147 2.52 4.30 19.56
C GLU A 147 1.71 5.24 20.45
N GLU A 148 2.04 6.53 20.47
CA GLU A 148 1.26 7.51 21.22
C GLU A 148 -0.16 7.63 20.65
N ARG A 149 -0.32 7.68 19.32
CA ARG A 149 -1.64 7.68 18.68
C ARG A 149 -2.47 6.45 19.04
N LEU A 150 -1.87 5.26 18.99
CA LEU A 150 -2.55 4.02 19.36
C LEU A 150 -3.02 4.08 20.83
N ARG A 151 -2.17 4.57 21.73
CA ARG A 151 -2.47 4.71 23.16
C ARG A 151 -3.63 5.67 23.43
N VAL A 152 -3.63 6.85 22.82
CA VAL A 152 -4.63 7.91 23.10
C VAL A 152 -5.90 7.81 22.26
N SER A 153 -5.89 6.99 21.20
CA SER A 153 -7.07 6.80 20.36
C SER A 153 -8.27 6.27 21.15
N SER A 154 -9.46 6.77 20.81
CA SER A 154 -10.71 6.27 21.36
C SER A 154 -10.89 4.80 21.00
N LYS A 155 -11.50 4.03 21.92
CA LYS A 155 -11.88 2.64 21.63
C LYS A 155 -12.97 2.59 20.57
N VAL A 156 -12.88 1.62 19.68
CA VAL A 156 -13.91 1.34 18.67
C VAL A 156 -14.55 -0.01 18.95
N THR A 157 -15.86 -0.12 18.68
CA THR A 157 -16.58 -1.39 18.85
C THR A 157 -16.89 -1.98 17.48
N VAL A 158 -16.44 -3.20 17.26
CA VAL A 158 -16.70 -3.97 16.03
C VAL A 158 -17.30 -5.31 16.45
N HIS A 159 -18.52 -5.59 15.99
CA HIS A 159 -19.28 -6.81 16.34
C HIS A 159 -19.32 -7.11 17.86
N GLY A 160 -19.50 -6.07 18.69
CA GLY A 160 -19.58 -6.21 20.15
C GLY A 160 -18.24 -6.38 20.88
N LYS A 161 -17.11 -6.40 20.17
CA LYS A 161 -15.76 -6.39 20.75
C LYS A 161 -15.17 -4.99 20.69
N GLN A 162 -14.54 -4.56 21.79
CA GLN A 162 -13.82 -3.28 21.85
C GLN A 162 -12.35 -3.47 21.47
N PHE A 163 -11.84 -2.52 20.68
CA PHE A 163 -10.45 -2.40 20.25
C PHE A 163 -9.91 -1.00 20.61
#